data_AF-A0A803MGX8-F1
#
_entry.id   AF-A0A803MGX8-F1
#
_cell.length_a   1.000
_cell.length_b   1.000
_cell.length_c   1.000
_cell.angle_alpha   90.00
_cell.angle_beta   90.00
_cell.angle_gamma   90.00
#
_symmetry.space_group_name_H-M   'P 1'
#
loop_
_entity.id
_entity.type
_entity.pdbx_description
1 polymer ?
#
loop_
_entity_poly.entity_id
_entity_poly.type
_entity_poly.pdbx_seq_one_letter_code
_entity_poly.pdbx_strand_id
1 'polypeptide(L)'
;LAVRRWGRLDADRQREEVAGGWMSGGRRSVGAGDAAAADRSHWLVYDAENVEKPLYTKIWCLCNVQRGPDFCYNPPVPYYHKSRDKMTCVVLKAVFPLLDGVDLASCMLVCKQWRDIAQDDYLWKCLCARRWPSLCKRPSPSTVTYYKLYGTFYKRRRHQALPPSRLSFNDLDFYIDIWAEGQSIFSEVFSGLVLHGGIKTLPTGISNILRYRLEGPDYKMMLPVEPRFSVPLGQKVSVSVLVGRRDSSKFACIVNKAMFDDINWTSFRALAFDYLDFSPIHPFISGIRAWVSLLFADAENDEVANVFGIEMDFCDAANNETEVLWLLDMLDWK
;
A
#
# COMPACT_ATOMS: atom_id res chain seq x y z
N LEU A 1 -42.25 24.21 7.27
CA LEU A 1 -42.11 23.45 8.53
C LEU A 1 -40.69 22.87 8.57
N ALA A 2 -39.69 23.74 8.69
CA ALA A 2 -39.08 24.17 9.94
C ALA A 2 -37.96 23.20 10.40
N VAL A 3 -36.79 23.44 9.80
CA VAL A 3 -35.46 23.25 10.40
C VAL A 3 -35.36 24.05 11.70
N ARG A 4 -34.82 23.45 12.77
CA ARG A 4 -34.20 24.02 14.00
C ARG A 4 -34.10 22.86 15.02
N ARG A 5 -33.09 22.69 15.88
CA ARG A 5 -31.85 23.39 16.25
C ARG A 5 -31.25 22.57 17.43
N TRP A 6 -29.96 22.80 17.71
CA TRP A 6 -29.14 22.50 18.90
C TRP A 6 -27.97 21.57 18.52
N GLY A 7 -26.72 22.03 18.35
CA GLY A 7 -25.97 23.12 19.04
C GLY A 7 -25.24 22.49 20.22
N ARG A 8 -23.96 22.14 20.12
CA ARG A 8 -22.75 22.91 20.48
C ARG A 8 -22.67 23.21 22.00
N LEU A 9 -21.44 23.18 22.55
CA LEU A 9 -20.95 23.33 23.95
C LEU A 9 -20.53 21.95 24.51
N ASP A 10 -19.37 21.68 25.09
CA ASP A 10 -18.11 22.37 25.42
C ASP A 10 -17.18 21.22 25.92
N ALA A 11 -15.89 21.10 25.61
CA ALA A 11 -14.77 21.96 26.00
C ALA A 11 -14.76 22.31 27.50
N ASP A 12 -14.38 21.36 28.38
CA ASP A 12 -13.55 21.64 29.57
C ASP A 12 -13.40 20.39 30.47
N ARG A 13 -12.20 19.78 30.45
CA ARG A 13 -11.51 19.25 31.63
C ARG A 13 -10.21 18.56 31.22
N GLN A 14 -9.07 19.22 31.43
CA GLN A 14 -7.94 18.64 32.15
C GLN A 14 -6.77 19.64 32.18
N ARG A 15 -6.61 20.30 33.33
CA ARG A 15 -5.33 20.81 33.83
C ARG A 15 -5.33 20.74 35.35
N GLU A 16 -4.15 20.39 35.87
CA GLU A 16 -3.62 20.62 37.23
C GLU A 16 -4.20 19.68 38.31
N GLU A 17 -3.44 19.07 39.23
CA GLU A 17 -2.08 19.26 39.76
C GLU A 17 -1.74 17.99 40.62
N VAL A 18 -0.55 17.37 40.50
CA VAL A 18 0.67 17.49 41.34
C VAL A 18 0.78 16.53 42.55
N ALA A 19 1.78 15.64 42.42
CA ALA A 19 2.85 15.20 43.33
C ALA A 19 2.62 14.67 44.77
N GLY A 20 3.44 13.65 45.07
CA GLY A 20 3.86 13.17 46.41
C GLY A 20 3.43 11.73 46.66
N GLY A 21 4.25 10.75 47.05
CA GLY A 21 5.66 10.66 47.39
C GLY A 21 5.97 9.22 47.89
N TRP A 22 7.17 8.73 47.56
CA TRP A 22 8.09 7.87 48.34
C TRP A 22 7.68 6.51 48.96
N MET A 23 8.51 5.51 48.61
CA MET A 23 9.01 4.33 49.35
C MET A 23 8.04 3.23 49.84
N SER A 24 8.19 1.99 49.36
CA SER A 24 9.12 0.97 49.91
C SER A 24 8.83 -0.47 49.44
N GLY A 25 9.91 -1.22 49.15
CA GLY A 25 10.15 -2.65 49.45
C GLY A 25 9.15 -3.76 49.08
N GLY A 26 9.62 -4.75 48.31
CA GLY A 26 9.04 -6.11 48.37
C GLY A 26 9.43 -7.06 47.25
N ARG A 27 10.52 -7.82 47.41
CA ARG A 27 10.79 -9.04 46.62
C ARG A 27 9.72 -10.10 46.90
N ARG A 28 9.19 -10.73 45.85
CA ARG A 28 8.92 -12.18 45.86
C ARG A 28 8.80 -12.73 44.44
N SER A 29 9.69 -13.66 44.13
CA SER A 29 9.69 -14.57 42.99
C SER A 29 8.92 -15.84 43.34
N VAL A 30 7.90 -16.22 42.56
CA VAL A 30 7.37 -17.58 42.22
C VAL A 30 6.29 -17.30 41.16
N GLY A 31 6.10 -17.98 40.03
CA GLY A 31 6.72 -19.17 39.46
C GLY A 31 6.22 -19.33 38.02
N ALA A 32 6.95 -20.12 37.23
CA ALA A 32 6.53 -20.58 35.92
C ALA A 32 5.34 -21.54 36.07
N GLY A 33 4.27 -21.29 35.32
CA GLY A 33 3.10 -22.16 35.27
C GLY A 33 2.01 -21.59 34.36
N ASP A 34 1.83 -22.23 33.22
CA ASP A 34 0.59 -22.29 32.42
C ASP A 34 -0.02 -20.99 31.88
N ALA A 35 0.50 -20.53 30.74
CA ALA A 35 -0.21 -19.65 29.81
C ALA A 35 -0.60 -20.43 28.54
N ALA A 36 -1.48 -21.41 28.70
CA ALA A 36 -2.10 -22.15 27.59
C ALA A 36 -3.63 -22.05 27.69
N ALA A 37 -4.19 -20.84 27.49
CA ALA A 37 -5.58 -20.63 27.06
C ALA A 37 -5.90 -19.13 27.03
N ALA A 38 -5.73 -18.48 25.88
CA ALA A 38 -6.57 -17.36 25.41
C ALA A 38 -6.06 -16.82 24.07
N ASP A 39 -6.01 -17.65 23.02
CA ASP A 39 -6.04 -17.11 21.65
C ASP A 39 -7.50 -16.89 21.26
N ARG A 40 -8.10 -15.84 21.85
CA ARG A 40 -9.36 -15.30 21.31
C ARG A 40 -8.97 -14.47 20.10
N SER A 41 -9.17 -15.09 18.94
CA SER A 41 -9.11 -14.54 17.60
C SER A 41 -9.64 -13.10 17.53
N HIS A 42 -8.77 -12.12 17.78
CA HIS A 42 -9.05 -10.70 17.54
C HIS A 42 -8.80 -10.44 16.06
N TRP A 43 -9.68 -10.98 15.23
CA TRP A 43 -9.83 -10.53 13.86
C TRP A 43 -10.72 -9.31 13.88
N LEU A 44 -10.26 -8.28 13.17
CA LEU A 44 -10.93 -7.02 12.85
C LEU A 44 -12.44 -7.05 13.13
N VAL A 45 -12.92 -6.14 13.97
CA VAL A 45 -14.34 -5.81 14.09
C VAL A 45 -14.77 -5.27 12.72
N TYR A 46 -15.10 -6.17 11.82
CA TYR A 46 -15.84 -5.89 10.60
C TYR A 46 -17.31 -6.15 10.93
N ASP A 47 -18.16 -5.16 10.68
CA ASP A 47 -19.61 -5.34 10.75
C ASP A 47 -20.00 -6.52 9.87
N ALA A 48 -20.52 -7.58 10.50
CA ALA A 48 -21.00 -8.79 9.82
C ALA A 48 -22.03 -8.43 8.72
N GLU A 49 -22.78 -7.35 8.89
CA GLU A 49 -23.77 -6.87 7.92
C GLU A 49 -23.17 -6.35 6.60
N ASN A 50 -21.92 -5.88 6.60
CA ASN A 50 -21.25 -5.35 5.40
C ASN A 50 -20.52 -6.42 4.57
N VAL A 51 -20.17 -7.56 5.16
CA VAL A 51 -19.51 -8.69 4.46
C VAL A 51 -20.54 -9.65 3.86
N GLU A 52 -21.72 -9.77 4.49
CA GLU A 52 -22.76 -10.71 4.05
C GLU A 52 -23.30 -10.39 2.65
N LYS A 53 -23.65 -9.12 2.36
CA LYS A 53 -24.31 -8.77 1.09
C LYS A 53 -23.47 -9.10 -0.16
N PRO A 54 -22.18 -8.71 -0.26
CA PRO A 54 -21.35 -9.05 -1.41
C PRO A 54 -21.10 -10.56 -1.55
N LEU A 55 -20.91 -11.26 -0.43
CA LEU A 55 -20.60 -12.69 -0.39
C LEU A 55 -21.80 -13.53 -0.86
N TYR A 56 -23.01 -13.20 -0.40
CA TYR A 56 -24.23 -13.87 -0.86
C TYR A 56 -24.50 -13.63 -2.34
N THR A 57 -24.28 -12.42 -2.86
CA THR A 57 -24.39 -12.12 -4.30
C THR A 57 -23.40 -12.95 -5.12
N LYS A 58 -22.14 -13.04 -4.67
CA LYS A 58 -21.10 -13.83 -5.34
C LYS A 58 -21.42 -15.33 -5.36
N ILE A 59 -21.87 -15.87 -4.23
CA ILE A 59 -22.30 -17.28 -4.11
C ILE A 59 -23.54 -17.55 -4.97
N TRP A 60 -24.50 -16.63 -5.01
CA TRP A 60 -25.69 -16.74 -5.85
C TRP A 60 -25.35 -16.74 -7.35
N CYS A 61 -24.44 -15.87 -7.79
CA CYS A 61 -23.92 -15.88 -9.16
C CYS A 61 -23.25 -17.22 -9.51
N LEU A 62 -22.41 -17.77 -8.62
CA LEU A 62 -21.78 -19.08 -8.84
C LEU A 62 -22.80 -20.23 -8.94
N CYS A 63 -23.87 -20.18 -8.16
CA CYS A 63 -24.97 -21.17 -8.25
C CYS A 63 -25.71 -21.11 -9.60
N ASN A 64 -25.87 -19.91 -10.17
CA ASN A 64 -26.55 -19.73 -11.46
C ASN A 64 -25.65 -20.07 -12.65
N VAL A 65 -24.33 -19.88 -12.55
CA VAL A 65 -23.38 -20.27 -13.62
C VAL A 65 -23.28 -21.80 -13.78
N GLN A 66 -23.50 -22.57 -12.72
CA GLN A 66 -23.50 -24.05 -12.78
C GLN A 66 -24.81 -24.64 -13.33
N ARG A 67 -25.89 -23.85 -13.44
CA ARG A 67 -27.12 -24.26 -14.11
C ARG A 67 -27.04 -23.74 -15.56
N GLY A 68 -26.97 -24.65 -16.53
CA GLY A 68 -26.88 -24.30 -17.96
C GLY A 68 -28.03 -23.40 -18.47
N PRO A 69 -27.99 -22.99 -19.75
CA PRO A 69 -28.72 -21.83 -20.28
C PRO A 69 -30.25 -21.94 -20.36
N ASP A 70 -30.88 -23.01 -19.88
CA ASP A 70 -32.32 -23.23 -20.02
C ASP A 70 -33.20 -22.61 -18.92
N PHE A 71 -32.65 -21.73 -18.08
CA PHE A 71 -33.43 -20.98 -17.08
C PHE A 71 -33.11 -19.48 -17.08
N CYS A 72 -33.32 -18.84 -18.23
CA CYS A 72 -33.49 -17.39 -18.30
C CYS A 72 -34.90 -17.01 -17.83
N TYR A 73 -35.15 -17.05 -16.52
CA TYR A 73 -36.22 -16.27 -15.92
C TYR A 73 -35.59 -15.14 -15.14
N ASN A 74 -35.83 -13.91 -15.59
CA ASN A 74 -35.47 -12.68 -14.90
C ASN A 74 -36.68 -12.31 -14.05
N PRO A 75 -36.72 -12.53 -12.72
CA PRO A 75 -37.81 -12.01 -11.92
C PRO A 75 -37.44 -10.60 -11.42
N PRO A 76 -38.43 -9.70 -11.31
CA PRO A 76 -38.22 -8.37 -10.75
C PRO A 76 -37.83 -8.52 -9.28
N VAL A 77 -36.84 -7.74 -8.85
CA VAL A 77 -36.32 -7.64 -7.47
C VAL A 77 -37.45 -7.80 -6.44
N PRO A 78 -37.50 -8.90 -5.66
CA PRO A 78 -38.42 -8.99 -4.54
C PRO A 78 -37.67 -9.28 -3.24
N TYR A 79 -37.77 -8.33 -2.30
CA TYR A 79 -37.80 -8.57 -0.86
C TYR A 79 -36.68 -9.45 -0.25
N TYR A 80 -35.62 -8.77 0.18
CA TYR A 80 -34.43 -9.24 0.91
C TYR A 80 -34.67 -9.97 2.26
N HIS A 81 -35.89 -10.33 2.66
CA HIS A 81 -36.16 -10.77 4.03
C HIS A 81 -36.50 -12.24 4.27
N LYS A 82 -36.60 -13.10 3.24
CA LYS A 82 -37.08 -14.50 3.43
C LYS A 82 -36.23 -15.63 2.84
N SER A 83 -35.05 -15.34 2.29
CA SER A 83 -34.13 -16.36 1.71
C SER A 83 -32.89 -16.63 2.57
N ARG A 84 -32.85 -16.16 3.82
CA ARG A 84 -31.69 -16.35 4.71
C ARG A 84 -31.54 -17.80 5.23
N ASP A 85 -32.58 -18.63 5.14
CA ASP A 85 -32.65 -19.88 5.91
C ASP A 85 -32.41 -21.21 5.18
N LYS A 86 -32.26 -21.28 3.85
CA LYS A 86 -32.14 -22.60 3.19
C LYS A 86 -31.18 -22.65 2.00
N MET A 87 -29.96 -22.15 2.13
CA MET A 87 -28.89 -22.68 1.28
C MET A 87 -28.51 -24.07 1.82
N THR A 88 -28.85 -25.13 1.08
CA THR A 88 -28.62 -26.50 1.57
C THR A 88 -27.13 -26.80 1.66
N CYS A 89 -26.75 -27.69 2.60
CA CYS A 89 -25.37 -28.15 2.75
C CYS A 89 -24.77 -28.67 1.44
N VAL A 90 -25.60 -29.22 0.54
CA VAL A 90 -25.19 -29.71 -0.78
C VAL A 90 -24.72 -28.59 -1.69
N VAL A 91 -25.45 -27.47 -1.74
CA VAL A 91 -25.07 -26.31 -2.56
C VAL A 91 -23.80 -25.67 -2.02
N LEU A 92 -23.69 -25.50 -0.70
CA LEU A 92 -22.49 -24.93 -0.07
C LEU A 92 -21.24 -25.78 -0.37
N LYS A 93 -21.36 -27.12 -0.30
CA LYS A 93 -20.27 -28.04 -0.65
C LYS A 93 -19.85 -27.98 -2.13
N ALA A 94 -20.75 -27.60 -3.03
CA ALA A 94 -20.45 -27.42 -4.45
C ALA A 94 -19.80 -26.05 -4.74
N VAL A 95 -20.18 -25.00 -4.00
CA VAL A 95 -19.72 -23.63 -4.24
C VAL A 95 -18.43 -23.31 -3.51
N PHE A 96 -18.25 -23.75 -2.26
CA PHE A 96 -17.08 -23.41 -1.46
C PHE A 96 -15.73 -23.78 -2.10
N PRO A 97 -15.59 -24.91 -2.84
CA PRO A 97 -14.37 -25.21 -3.58
C PRO A 97 -13.99 -24.18 -4.65
N LEU A 98 -14.94 -23.36 -5.12
CA LEU A 98 -14.72 -22.34 -6.16
C LEU A 98 -14.27 -20.99 -5.60
N LEU A 99 -14.38 -20.79 -4.28
CA LEU A 99 -14.02 -19.55 -3.63
C LEU A 99 -12.50 -19.38 -3.52
N ASP A 100 -12.03 -18.15 -3.37
CA ASP A 100 -10.67 -17.88 -2.94
C ASP A 100 -10.56 -17.97 -1.41
N GLY A 101 -9.34 -17.92 -0.87
CA GLY A 101 -9.15 -18.08 0.57
C GLY A 101 -9.70 -16.92 1.42
N VAL A 102 -9.93 -15.74 0.85
CA VAL A 102 -10.52 -14.60 1.57
C VAL A 102 -12.02 -14.80 1.70
N ASP A 103 -12.68 -15.16 0.60
CA ASP A 103 -14.11 -15.47 0.57
C ASP A 103 -14.45 -16.68 1.44
N LEU A 104 -13.65 -17.76 1.35
CA LEU A 104 -13.86 -18.96 2.16
C LEU A 104 -13.68 -18.68 3.67
N ALA A 105 -12.72 -17.84 4.03
CA ALA A 105 -12.58 -17.37 5.43
C ALA A 105 -13.80 -16.55 5.86
N SER A 106 -14.32 -15.71 4.97
CA SER A 106 -15.52 -14.89 5.24
C SER A 106 -16.77 -15.75 5.45
N CYS A 107 -16.92 -16.85 4.70
CA CYS A 107 -17.99 -17.83 4.92
C CYS A 107 -18.00 -18.40 6.35
N MET A 108 -16.84 -18.53 7.01
CA MET A 108 -16.76 -19.03 8.39
C MET A 108 -17.40 -18.10 9.43
N LEU A 109 -17.66 -16.84 9.06
CA LEU A 109 -18.24 -15.81 9.93
C LEU A 109 -19.76 -15.69 9.78
N VAL A 110 -20.35 -16.25 8.72
CA VAL A 110 -21.78 -16.08 8.38
C VAL A 110 -22.70 -16.83 9.36
N CYS A 111 -22.56 -18.15 9.46
CA CYS A 111 -23.35 -18.95 10.41
C CYS A 111 -22.63 -20.27 10.74
N LYS A 112 -23.15 -21.02 11.73
CA LYS A 112 -22.56 -22.30 12.17
C LYS A 112 -22.42 -23.30 11.02
N GLN A 113 -23.45 -23.47 10.20
CA GLN A 113 -23.42 -24.40 9.08
C GLN A 113 -22.33 -24.04 8.05
N TRP A 114 -22.20 -22.75 7.73
CA TRP A 114 -21.18 -22.29 6.78
C TRP A 114 -19.78 -22.43 7.36
N ARG A 115 -19.60 -22.16 8.65
CA ARG A 115 -18.35 -22.40 9.37
C ARG A 115 -17.94 -23.86 9.32
N ASP A 116 -18.85 -24.78 9.65
CA ASP A 116 -18.55 -26.21 9.71
C ASP A 116 -18.12 -26.74 8.32
N ILE A 117 -18.73 -26.25 7.24
CA ILE A 117 -18.37 -26.64 5.86
C ILE A 117 -17.09 -25.94 5.40
N ALA A 118 -16.93 -24.65 5.66
CA ALA A 118 -15.76 -23.87 5.24
C ALA A 118 -14.49 -24.24 6.01
N GLN A 119 -14.60 -24.82 7.21
CA GLN A 119 -13.46 -25.33 7.98
C GLN A 119 -12.89 -26.66 7.45
N ASP A 120 -13.53 -27.29 6.46
CA ASP A 120 -13.02 -28.52 5.86
C ASP A 120 -11.62 -28.30 5.30
N ASP A 121 -10.63 -28.98 5.90
CA ASP A 121 -9.22 -28.82 5.57
C ASP A 121 -8.89 -29.24 4.13
N TYR A 122 -9.74 -30.05 3.49
CA TYR A 122 -9.61 -30.37 2.08
C TYR A 122 -9.77 -29.14 1.18
N LEU A 123 -10.70 -28.23 1.51
CA LEU A 123 -10.89 -26.98 0.76
C LEU A 123 -9.63 -26.11 0.84
N TRP A 124 -9.07 -25.99 2.03
CA TRP A 124 -7.82 -25.25 2.27
C TRP A 124 -6.61 -25.94 1.65
N LYS A 125 -6.57 -27.27 1.59
CA LYS A 125 -5.56 -28.05 0.88
C LYS A 125 -5.59 -27.77 -0.62
N CYS A 126 -6.76 -27.73 -1.23
CA CYS A 126 -6.94 -27.37 -2.64
C CYS A 126 -6.47 -25.94 -2.91
N LEU A 127 -6.81 -24.98 -2.04
CA LEU A 127 -6.32 -23.60 -2.12
C LEU A 127 -4.79 -23.51 -1.99
N CYS A 128 -4.22 -24.25 -1.05
CA CYS A 128 -2.77 -24.35 -0.89
C CYS A 128 -2.11 -25.02 -2.10
N ALA A 129 -2.72 -26.06 -2.68
CA ALA A 129 -2.19 -26.74 -3.86
C ALA A 129 -2.17 -25.81 -5.09
N ARG A 130 -3.19 -24.96 -5.25
CA ARG A 130 -3.26 -23.98 -6.34
C ARG A 130 -2.24 -22.85 -6.18
N ARG A 131 -1.98 -22.40 -4.94
CA ARG A 131 -1.10 -21.25 -4.66
C ARG A 131 0.35 -21.63 -4.38
N TRP A 132 0.57 -22.75 -3.70
CA TRP A 132 1.86 -23.28 -3.28
C TRP A 132 1.89 -24.81 -3.47
N PRO A 133 1.95 -25.32 -4.72
CA PRO A 133 1.84 -26.75 -5.01
C PRO A 133 2.84 -27.63 -4.25
N SER A 134 4.03 -27.10 -3.96
CA SER A 134 5.09 -27.79 -3.21
C SER A 134 4.71 -28.13 -1.77
N LEU A 135 3.86 -27.32 -1.11
CA LEU A 135 3.40 -27.58 0.26
C LEU A 135 2.50 -28.82 0.35
N CYS A 136 1.87 -29.20 -0.76
CA CYS A 136 0.99 -30.36 -0.84
C CYS A 136 1.72 -31.64 -1.28
N LYS A 137 3.01 -31.54 -1.67
CA LYS A 137 3.83 -32.70 -2.10
C LYS A 137 4.37 -33.53 -0.94
N ARG A 138 4.41 -32.97 0.27
CA ARG A 138 4.80 -33.68 1.49
C ARG A 138 3.57 -33.80 2.40
N PRO A 139 3.37 -34.94 3.07
CA PRO A 139 2.39 -35.01 4.14
C PRO A 139 2.74 -33.95 5.18
N SER A 140 1.79 -33.07 5.50
CA SER A 140 2.00 -32.05 6.54
C SER A 140 2.30 -32.75 7.88
N PRO A 141 3.12 -32.13 8.75
CA PRO A 141 3.20 -32.60 10.13
C PRO A 141 1.79 -32.59 10.72
N SER A 142 1.42 -33.67 11.41
CA SER A 142 0.05 -33.99 11.87
C SER A 142 -0.59 -32.93 12.79
N THR A 143 0.17 -31.92 13.19
CA THR A 143 -0.24 -30.84 14.10
C THR A 143 -0.70 -29.56 13.39
N VAL A 144 -0.53 -29.43 12.06
CA VAL A 144 -0.87 -28.20 11.32
C VAL A 144 -1.87 -28.48 10.19
N THR A 145 -3.04 -27.83 10.26
CA THR A 145 -4.07 -27.86 9.21
C THR A 145 -3.68 -26.97 8.04
N TYR A 146 -4.13 -27.29 6.82
CA TYR A 146 -3.94 -26.43 5.64
C TYR A 146 -4.59 -25.05 5.82
N TYR A 147 -5.69 -24.94 6.57
CA TYR A 147 -6.24 -23.64 6.98
C TYR A 147 -5.22 -22.79 7.74
N LYS A 148 -4.53 -23.38 8.73
CA LYS A 148 -3.51 -22.68 9.52
C LYS A 148 -2.30 -22.32 8.66
N LEU A 149 -1.86 -23.21 7.76
CA LEU A 149 -0.78 -22.92 6.81
C LEU A 149 -1.14 -21.75 5.91
N TYR A 150 -2.33 -21.79 5.29
CA TYR A 150 -2.83 -20.71 4.44
C TYR A 150 -2.86 -19.39 5.20
N GLY A 151 -3.38 -19.41 6.44
CA GLY A 151 -3.39 -18.27 7.35
C GLY A 151 -1.99 -17.74 7.66
N THR A 152 -1.00 -18.57 7.97
CA THR A 152 0.36 -18.13 8.31
C THR A 152 1.03 -17.37 7.16
N PHE A 153 0.92 -17.87 5.94
CA PHE A 153 1.51 -17.20 4.77
C PHE A 153 0.72 -15.97 4.34
N TYR A 154 -0.59 -15.95 4.56
CA TYR A 154 -1.42 -14.78 4.33
C TYR A 154 -1.17 -13.67 5.37
N LYS A 155 -1.01 -14.02 6.65
CA LYS A 155 -0.76 -13.09 7.77
C LYS A 155 0.61 -12.40 7.71
N ARG A 156 1.59 -12.95 6.99
CA ARG A 156 2.94 -12.36 6.89
C ARG A 156 3.00 -11.00 6.17
N ARG A 157 1.88 -10.47 5.69
CA ARG A 157 1.74 -9.07 5.24
C ARG A 157 1.36 -8.07 6.34
N ARG A 158 1.35 -8.47 7.62
CA ARG A 158 1.33 -7.46 8.70
C ARG A 158 2.73 -6.87 8.79
N HIS A 159 2.85 -5.60 8.42
CA HIS A 159 4.01 -4.74 8.66
C HIS A 159 4.49 -5.01 10.10
N GLN A 160 5.52 -5.84 10.25
CA GLN A 160 6.32 -5.74 11.47
C GLN A 160 6.79 -4.30 11.48
N ALA A 161 6.58 -3.58 12.58
CA ALA A 161 7.15 -2.26 12.75
C ALA A 161 8.66 -2.45 12.66
N LEU A 162 9.22 -2.16 11.47
CA LEU A 162 10.66 -2.11 11.31
C LEU A 162 11.15 -1.00 12.26
N PRO A 163 12.39 -1.11 12.77
CA PRO A 163 12.94 -0.08 13.63
C PRO A 163 12.84 1.29 12.93
N PRO A 164 12.59 2.39 13.66
CA PRO A 164 12.48 3.71 13.04
C PRO A 164 13.70 4.01 12.16
N SER A 165 13.48 4.64 11.01
CA SER A 165 14.57 5.04 10.11
C SER A 165 15.56 5.93 10.86
N ARG A 166 16.84 5.75 10.60
CA ARG A 166 17.88 6.64 11.16
C ARG A 166 17.94 7.98 10.43
N LEU A 167 17.21 8.10 9.33
CA LEU A 167 17.07 9.31 8.52
C LEU A 167 15.77 10.04 8.87
N SER A 168 15.82 11.36 8.70
CA SER A 168 14.68 12.27 8.66
C SER A 168 14.81 13.17 7.43
N PHE A 169 13.71 13.54 6.79
CA PHE A 169 13.73 14.55 5.72
C PHE A 169 14.28 15.91 6.17
N ASN A 170 14.29 16.18 7.48
CA ASN A 170 14.96 17.34 8.04
C ASN A 170 16.48 17.29 7.85
N ASP A 171 17.09 16.13 7.68
CA ASP A 171 18.54 16.00 7.62
C ASP A 171 19.03 15.67 6.20
N LEU A 172 18.13 15.66 5.22
CA LEU A 172 18.43 15.31 3.83
C LEU A 172 18.39 16.53 2.92
N ASP A 173 19.33 16.60 1.99
CA ASP A 173 19.33 17.49 0.83
C ASP A 173 19.41 16.63 -0.45
N PHE A 174 18.63 16.96 -1.46
CA PHE A 174 18.56 16.27 -2.75
C PHE A 174 19.16 17.15 -3.83
N TYR A 175 20.14 16.61 -4.54
CA TYR A 175 20.85 17.26 -5.63
C TYR A 175 20.29 16.67 -6.92
N ILE A 176 19.66 17.50 -7.73
CA ILE A 176 18.96 17.07 -8.93
C ILE A 176 19.56 17.82 -10.12
N ASP A 177 20.15 17.05 -11.01
CA ASP A 177 20.78 17.55 -12.22
C ASP A 177 20.09 16.93 -13.44
N ILE A 178 19.70 17.76 -14.41
CA ILE A 178 19.06 17.34 -15.65
C ILE A 178 19.83 17.93 -16.83
N TRP A 179 20.15 17.07 -17.79
CA TRP A 179 20.86 17.43 -19.01
C TRP A 179 20.02 17.14 -20.23
N ALA A 180 20.10 18.00 -21.24
CA ALA A 180 19.64 17.74 -22.59
C ALA A 180 20.82 17.81 -23.56
N GLU A 181 21.04 16.77 -24.36
CA GLU A 181 22.18 16.65 -25.28
C GLU A 181 23.55 16.96 -24.63
N GLY A 182 23.70 16.60 -23.35
CA GLY A 182 24.91 16.82 -22.56
C GLY A 182 25.08 18.23 -21.98
N GLN A 183 24.17 19.16 -22.27
CA GLN A 183 24.13 20.49 -21.64
C GLN A 183 23.20 20.46 -20.43
N SER A 184 23.63 21.05 -19.31
CA SER A 184 22.82 21.16 -18.10
C SER A 184 21.67 22.15 -18.34
N ILE A 185 20.44 21.68 -18.22
CA ILE A 185 19.23 22.51 -18.35
C ILE A 185 18.57 22.81 -16.99
N PHE A 186 18.92 22.02 -15.96
CA PHE A 186 18.47 22.22 -14.59
C PHE A 186 19.50 21.60 -13.64
N SER A 187 19.89 22.30 -12.58
CA SER A 187 20.83 21.82 -11.57
C SER A 187 20.57 22.59 -10.28
N GLU A 188 19.99 21.93 -9.29
CA GLU A 188 19.52 22.57 -8.06
C GLU A 188 19.61 21.62 -6.87
N VAL A 189 19.60 22.21 -5.67
CA VAL A 189 19.63 21.49 -4.39
C VAL A 189 18.40 21.80 -3.55
N PHE A 190 17.70 20.78 -3.10
CA PHE A 190 16.45 20.91 -2.35
C PHE A 190 16.51 20.18 -1.02
N SER A 191 16.06 20.84 0.05
CA SER A 191 15.86 20.14 1.32
C SER A 191 14.82 19.04 1.16
N GLY A 192 15.02 17.92 1.84
CA GLY A 192 14.07 16.82 1.93
C GLY A 192 12.68 17.27 2.40
N LEU A 193 12.59 18.34 3.20
CA LEU A 193 11.33 18.95 3.59
C LEU A 193 10.51 19.51 2.41
N VAL A 194 11.18 20.01 1.37
CA VAL A 194 10.51 20.53 0.17
C VAL A 194 9.92 19.37 -0.62
N LEU A 195 10.70 18.31 -0.86
CA LEU A 195 10.24 17.10 -1.54
C LEU A 195 9.10 16.41 -0.78
N HIS A 196 9.22 16.33 0.55
CA HIS A 196 8.19 15.79 1.44
C HIS A 196 6.93 16.67 1.44
N GLY A 197 7.09 18.00 1.43
CA GLY A 197 5.98 18.94 1.43
C GLY A 197 5.15 18.92 0.15
N GLY A 198 5.72 18.43 -0.95
CA GLY A 198 5.03 18.26 -2.23
C GLY A 198 4.65 19.56 -2.92
N ILE A 199 3.93 19.43 -4.03
CA ILE A 199 3.34 20.57 -4.74
C ILE A 199 1.98 20.89 -4.12
N LYS A 200 1.92 21.90 -3.24
CA LYS A 200 0.69 22.30 -2.54
C LYS A 200 -0.34 22.97 -3.44
N THR A 201 0.13 23.75 -4.40
CA THR A 201 -0.72 24.51 -5.33
C THR A 201 -0.35 24.11 -6.76
N LEU A 202 -1.23 23.32 -7.38
CA LEU A 202 -1.07 22.93 -8.76
C LEU A 202 -1.28 24.14 -9.68
N PRO A 203 -0.43 24.33 -10.70
CA PRO A 203 -0.62 25.38 -11.67
C PRO A 203 -1.97 25.29 -12.41
N THR A 204 -2.47 26.44 -12.85
CA THR A 204 -3.52 26.51 -13.86
C THR A 204 -3.00 25.95 -15.19
N GLY A 205 -3.84 25.23 -15.95
CA GLY A 205 -3.44 24.67 -17.25
C GLY A 205 -2.68 23.34 -17.15
N ILE A 206 -2.94 22.52 -16.12
CA ILE A 206 -2.56 21.12 -16.12
C ILE A 206 -3.74 20.24 -16.56
N SER A 207 -3.43 19.21 -17.34
CA SER A 207 -4.41 18.19 -17.76
C SER A 207 -5.11 17.53 -16.57
N ASN A 208 -6.40 17.22 -16.74
CA ASN A 208 -7.20 16.52 -15.74
C ASN A 208 -6.65 15.13 -15.40
N ILE A 209 -6.01 14.45 -16.36
CA ILE A 209 -5.38 13.14 -16.15
C ILE A 209 -4.22 13.27 -15.17
N LEU A 210 -3.37 14.27 -15.38
CA LEU A 210 -2.24 14.55 -14.49
C LEU A 210 -2.74 14.99 -13.11
N ARG A 211 -3.73 15.87 -13.05
CA ARG A 211 -4.34 16.33 -11.78
C ARG A 211 -4.86 15.16 -10.95
N TYR A 212 -5.66 14.27 -11.53
CA TYR A 212 -6.21 13.10 -10.82
C TYR A 212 -5.11 12.20 -10.26
N ARG A 213 -4.02 12.01 -11.01
CA ARG A 213 -2.86 11.22 -10.55
C ARG A 213 -2.14 11.91 -9.40
N LEU A 214 -1.91 13.22 -9.50
CA LEU A 214 -1.21 13.98 -8.46
C LEU A 214 -2.01 14.02 -7.16
N GLU A 215 -3.33 14.09 -7.24
CA GLU A 215 -4.26 14.03 -6.11
C GLU A 215 -4.53 12.60 -5.60
N GLY A 216 -4.03 11.58 -6.29
CA GLY A 216 -4.18 10.18 -5.90
C GLY A 216 -3.54 9.84 -4.55
N PRO A 217 -3.99 8.75 -3.88
CA PRO A 217 -3.57 8.39 -2.53
C PRO A 217 -2.14 7.84 -2.44
N ASP A 218 -1.51 7.57 -3.58
CA ASP A 218 -0.16 7.01 -3.64
C ASP A 218 0.85 8.01 -3.07
N TYR A 219 1.69 7.51 -2.15
CA TYR A 219 2.77 8.31 -1.56
C TYR A 219 3.83 8.58 -2.62
N LYS A 220 4.11 9.87 -2.84
CA LYS A 220 5.10 10.34 -3.80
C LYS A 220 5.76 11.60 -3.27
N MET A 221 7.06 11.73 -3.51
CA MET A 221 7.77 12.96 -3.22
C MET A 221 7.68 13.86 -4.44
N MET A 222 7.36 15.12 -4.24
CA MET A 222 7.16 16.05 -5.35
C MET A 222 7.85 17.36 -5.06
N LEU A 223 8.44 17.92 -6.10
CA LEU A 223 9.17 19.17 -6.07
C LEU A 223 8.51 20.13 -7.06
N PRO A 224 8.01 21.30 -6.61
CA PRO A 224 7.69 22.38 -7.53
C PRO A 224 8.99 22.97 -8.11
N VAL A 225 8.98 23.28 -9.41
CA VAL A 225 10.12 23.90 -10.09
C VAL A 225 9.76 25.33 -10.47
N GLU A 226 10.54 26.29 -9.96
CA GLU A 226 10.40 27.71 -10.26
C GLU A 226 11.80 28.38 -10.31
N PRO A 227 12.19 29.07 -11.40
CA PRO A 227 11.44 29.21 -12.64
C PRO A 227 11.30 27.89 -13.39
N ARG A 228 10.18 27.73 -14.11
CA ARG A 228 9.99 26.58 -14.98
C ARG A 228 11.06 26.53 -16.06
N PHE A 229 11.43 25.32 -16.48
CA PHE A 229 12.34 25.12 -17.59
C PHE A 229 11.68 24.34 -18.71
N SER A 230 12.26 24.48 -19.89
CA SER A 230 11.77 23.91 -21.13
C SER A 230 12.59 22.71 -21.54
N VAL A 231 11.91 21.64 -21.93
CA VAL A 231 12.53 20.44 -22.51
C VAL A 231 12.13 20.36 -23.99
N PRO A 232 13.07 20.56 -24.93
CA PRO A 232 12.76 20.45 -26.36
C PRO A 232 12.36 19.03 -26.76
N LEU A 233 11.40 18.89 -27.67
CA LEU A 233 11.03 17.58 -28.19
C LEU A 233 12.15 16.93 -28.99
N GLY A 234 12.27 15.61 -28.84
CA GLY A 234 13.21 14.78 -29.61
C GLY A 234 14.66 14.81 -29.13
N GLN A 235 14.98 15.59 -28.10
CA GLN A 235 16.30 15.59 -27.48
C GLN A 235 16.45 14.46 -26.47
N LYS A 236 17.68 13.95 -26.34
CA LYS A 236 18.04 13.02 -25.25
C LYS A 236 18.17 13.79 -23.95
N VAL A 237 17.26 13.51 -23.03
CA VAL A 237 17.24 14.10 -21.70
C VAL A 237 17.62 13.05 -20.68
N SER A 238 18.43 13.43 -19.70
CA SER A 238 18.84 12.56 -18.61
C SER A 238 18.80 13.26 -17.27
N VAL A 239 18.65 12.49 -16.19
CA VAL A 239 18.63 13.00 -14.82
C VAL A 239 19.59 12.22 -13.93
N SER A 240 20.22 12.91 -13.00
CA SER A 240 20.92 12.33 -11.86
C SER A 240 20.34 12.89 -10.58
N VAL A 241 20.26 12.03 -9.57
CA VAL A 241 19.79 12.39 -8.24
C VAL A 241 20.77 11.83 -7.22
N LEU A 242 21.35 12.73 -6.43
CA LEU A 242 22.09 12.38 -5.22
C LEU A 242 21.30 12.84 -4.01
N VAL A 243 21.48 12.12 -2.91
CA VAL A 243 21.00 12.55 -1.59
C VAL A 243 22.19 12.74 -0.67
N GLY A 244 22.25 13.91 -0.05
CA GLY A 244 23.23 14.30 0.95
C GLY A 244 22.61 14.31 2.33
N ARG A 245 23.41 13.89 3.33
CA ARG A 245 23.08 13.99 4.75
C ARG A 245 23.73 15.21 5.36
N ARG A 246 22.94 16.09 5.96
CA ARG A 246 23.42 17.27 6.69
C ARG A 246 24.10 16.90 8.00
N ASP A 247 23.61 15.86 8.67
CA ASP A 247 24.10 15.42 9.98
C ASP A 247 25.47 14.72 9.93
N SER A 248 25.79 14.04 8.82
CA SER A 248 27.04 13.29 8.67
C SER A 248 27.89 13.70 7.47
N SER A 249 27.44 14.67 6.66
CA SER A 249 28.11 15.10 5.42
C SER A 249 28.41 13.97 4.42
N LYS A 250 27.53 12.95 4.39
CA LYS A 250 27.66 11.79 3.50
C LYS A 250 26.72 11.90 2.31
N PHE A 251 27.07 11.23 1.23
CA PHE A 251 26.25 11.20 0.02
C PHE A 251 25.93 9.78 -0.42
N ALA A 252 24.74 9.59 -0.98
CA ALA A 252 24.36 8.38 -1.67
C ALA A 252 23.75 8.73 -3.03
N CYS A 253 23.92 7.84 -4.00
CA CYS A 253 23.31 7.97 -5.32
C CYS A 253 21.93 7.32 -5.32
N ILE A 254 20.93 8.04 -5.85
CA ILE A 254 19.58 7.51 -6.06
C ILE A 254 19.39 7.16 -7.55
N VAL A 255 19.80 8.06 -8.43
CA VAL A 255 19.71 7.89 -9.89
C VAL A 255 21.00 8.39 -10.52
N ASN A 256 21.62 7.59 -11.39
CA ASN A 256 22.87 7.95 -12.07
C ASN A 256 22.64 8.11 -13.58
N LYS A 257 22.41 9.35 -14.02
CA LYS A 257 22.30 9.74 -15.43
C LYS A 257 21.30 8.86 -16.21
N ALA A 258 20.16 8.58 -15.61
CA ALA A 258 19.08 7.82 -16.25
C ALA A 258 18.43 8.65 -17.38
N MET A 259 18.13 8.01 -18.50
CA MET A 259 17.48 8.65 -19.65
C MET A 259 15.97 8.72 -19.46
N PHE A 260 15.36 9.81 -19.94
CA PHE A 260 13.92 9.91 -20.09
C PHE A 260 13.51 9.27 -21.42
N ASP A 261 13.44 7.93 -21.42
CA ASP A 261 13.15 7.16 -22.64
C ASP A 261 11.65 7.14 -22.98
N ASP A 262 10.78 7.26 -21.98
CA ASP A 262 9.32 7.24 -22.11
C ASP A 262 8.72 8.64 -21.92
N ILE A 263 8.84 9.50 -22.93
CA ILE A 263 8.08 10.76 -22.95
C ILE A 263 6.67 10.47 -23.45
N ASN A 264 5.76 10.17 -22.52
CA ASN A 264 4.37 9.95 -22.83
C ASN A 264 3.58 11.26 -22.72
N TRP A 265 3.48 11.96 -23.85
CA TRP A 265 2.73 13.21 -24.02
C TRP A 265 1.27 13.12 -23.58
N THR A 266 0.63 11.96 -23.76
CA THR A 266 -0.77 11.78 -23.31
C THR A 266 -0.90 11.76 -21.79
N SER A 267 0.19 11.45 -21.08
CA SER A 267 0.25 11.45 -19.62
C SER A 267 0.87 12.72 -19.03
N PHE A 268 1.25 13.69 -19.86
CA PHE A 268 1.86 14.98 -19.44
C PHE A 268 3.07 14.79 -18.53
N ARG A 269 3.86 13.74 -18.78
CA ARG A 269 5.08 13.43 -18.04
C ARG A 269 6.10 12.69 -18.89
N ALA A 270 7.37 12.80 -18.50
CA ALA A 270 8.44 11.93 -18.94
C ALA A 270 8.97 11.12 -17.77
N LEU A 271 9.29 9.85 -17.98
CA LEU A 271 9.77 8.94 -16.95
C LEU A 271 11.21 8.52 -17.20
N ALA A 272 12.01 8.56 -16.13
CA ALA A 272 13.31 7.94 -16.04
C ALA A 272 13.33 7.05 -14.79
N PHE A 273 14.14 6.00 -14.80
CA PHE A 273 14.39 5.22 -13.60
C PHE A 273 15.82 4.71 -13.58
N ASP A 274 16.28 4.38 -12.39
CA ASP A 274 17.52 3.65 -12.18
C ASP A 274 17.33 2.65 -11.03
N TYR A 275 18.22 1.67 -10.94
CA TYR A 275 18.24 0.73 -9.84
C TYR A 275 19.04 1.32 -8.67
N LEU A 276 18.47 1.20 -7.47
CA LEU A 276 19.14 1.67 -6.26
C LEU A 276 20.39 0.84 -5.95
N ASP A 277 21.47 1.55 -5.66
CA ASP A 277 22.73 0.97 -5.19
C ASP A 277 22.73 0.89 -3.66
N PHE A 278 22.51 -0.32 -3.14
CA PHE A 278 22.46 -0.57 -1.70
C PHE A 278 23.85 -0.84 -1.13
N SER A 279 24.05 -0.43 0.12
CA SER A 279 25.29 -0.70 0.84
C SER A 279 25.60 -2.21 0.85
N PRO A 280 26.88 -2.63 0.75
CA PRO A 280 27.28 -4.04 0.87
C PRO A 280 26.83 -4.73 2.17
N ILE A 281 26.42 -3.96 3.19
CA ILE A 281 25.82 -4.46 4.43
C ILE A 281 24.43 -5.10 4.17
N HIS A 282 23.78 -4.77 3.05
CA HIS A 282 22.47 -5.27 2.62
C HIS A 282 22.57 -6.13 1.34
N PRO A 283 23.38 -7.21 1.30
CA PRO A 283 23.79 -7.89 0.06
C PRO A 283 22.66 -8.67 -0.65
N PHE A 284 21.49 -8.80 -0.04
CA PHE A 284 20.33 -9.53 -0.59
C PHE A 284 19.22 -8.60 -1.09
N ILE A 285 19.41 -7.28 -1.01
CA ILE A 285 18.47 -6.29 -1.52
C ILE A 285 18.96 -5.85 -2.89
N SER A 286 18.14 -6.03 -3.91
CA SER A 286 18.46 -5.65 -5.29
C SER A 286 17.17 -5.48 -6.08
N GLY A 287 17.26 -4.88 -7.27
CA GLY A 287 16.14 -4.79 -8.20
C GLY A 287 15.05 -3.79 -7.81
N ILE A 288 15.29 -2.93 -6.81
CA ILE A 288 14.39 -1.83 -6.47
C ILE A 288 14.75 -0.63 -7.33
N ARG A 289 13.74 -0.04 -7.96
CA ARG A 289 13.90 1.13 -8.83
C ARG A 289 13.53 2.41 -8.11
N ALA A 290 14.27 3.47 -8.42
CA ALA A 290 13.89 4.84 -8.16
C ALA A 290 13.34 5.44 -9.45
N TRP A 291 12.12 5.94 -9.42
CA TRP A 291 11.48 6.59 -10.55
C TRP A 291 11.56 8.11 -10.40
N VAL A 292 11.92 8.79 -11.48
CA VAL A 292 11.87 10.25 -11.58
C VAL A 292 10.97 10.62 -12.75
N SER A 293 9.97 11.47 -12.48
CA SER A 293 9.10 12.01 -13.52
C SER A 293 9.27 13.51 -13.66
N LEU A 294 9.39 14.00 -14.89
CA LEU A 294 9.16 15.42 -15.20
C LEU A 294 7.66 15.62 -15.41
N LEU A 295 7.10 16.66 -14.79
CA LEU A 295 5.67 16.99 -14.87
C LEU A 295 5.48 18.19 -15.79
N PHE A 296 4.67 18.03 -16.84
CA PHE A 296 4.47 19.04 -17.86
C PHE A 296 3.15 19.79 -17.67
N ALA A 297 3.19 21.11 -17.85
CA ALA A 297 1.99 21.91 -18.04
C ALA A 297 1.52 21.82 -19.50
N ASP A 298 0.26 22.20 -19.77
CA ASP A 298 -0.24 22.32 -21.13
C ASP A 298 0.71 23.23 -21.94
N ALA A 299 1.13 22.73 -23.10
CA ALA A 299 2.08 23.43 -23.93
C ALA A 299 1.38 24.57 -24.69
N GLU A 300 1.97 25.77 -24.67
CA GLU A 300 1.59 26.82 -25.63
C GLU A 300 2.15 26.51 -27.04
N ASN A 301 3.20 25.68 -27.10
CA ASN A 301 3.87 25.22 -28.31
C ASN A 301 4.14 23.72 -28.23
N ASP A 302 3.62 22.94 -29.18
CA ASP A 302 3.74 21.49 -29.25
C ASP A 302 5.18 20.97 -29.43
N GLU A 303 6.17 21.86 -29.63
CA GLU A 303 7.59 21.53 -29.79
C GLU A 303 8.41 21.55 -28.49
N VAL A 304 7.84 22.03 -27.38
CA VAL A 304 8.56 22.16 -26.11
C VAL A 304 7.68 21.78 -24.92
N ALA A 305 8.18 20.93 -24.03
CA ALA A 305 7.52 20.62 -22.77
C ALA A 305 7.90 21.65 -21.70
N ASN A 306 6.91 22.28 -21.08
CA ASN A 306 7.11 23.21 -19.96
C ASN A 306 7.05 22.47 -18.62
N VAL A 307 8.20 22.29 -17.96
CA VAL A 307 8.31 21.52 -16.71
C VAL A 307 7.98 22.40 -15.52
N PHE A 308 6.90 22.06 -14.80
CA PHE A 308 6.49 22.77 -13.58
C PHE A 308 6.84 22.03 -12.29
N GLY A 309 7.23 20.76 -12.39
CA GLY A 309 7.54 19.96 -11.22
C GLY A 309 8.29 18.67 -11.56
N ILE A 310 8.90 18.10 -10.53
CA ILE A 310 9.61 16.84 -10.57
C ILE A 310 8.98 15.93 -9.52
N GLU A 311 8.63 14.71 -9.91
CA GLU A 311 8.12 13.66 -9.03
C GLU A 311 9.21 12.61 -8.83
N MET A 312 9.41 12.16 -7.60
CA MET A 312 10.27 11.03 -7.28
C MET A 312 9.48 9.98 -6.49
N ASP A 313 9.56 8.74 -6.94
CA ASP A 313 8.72 7.65 -6.46
C ASP A 313 9.51 6.33 -6.37
N PHE A 314 9.16 5.52 -5.37
CA PHE A 314 9.69 4.19 -5.11
C PHE A 314 8.57 3.15 -5.04
N CYS A 315 7.50 3.34 -5.80
CA CYS A 315 6.26 2.56 -5.77
C CYS A 315 6.42 1.04 -5.92
N ASP A 316 7.55 0.55 -6.42
CA ASP A 316 7.87 -0.87 -6.44
C ASP A 316 8.13 -1.46 -5.03
N ALA A 317 8.50 -0.63 -4.06
CA ALA A 317 9.01 -1.05 -2.75
C ALA A 317 8.48 -0.24 -1.55
N ALA A 318 8.03 1.00 -1.73
CA ALA A 318 7.59 1.87 -0.65
C ALA A 318 6.26 2.56 -0.96
N ASN A 319 5.37 2.60 0.02
CA ASN A 319 4.02 3.17 -0.08
C ASN A 319 3.75 4.29 0.95
N ASN A 320 4.76 4.67 1.73
CA ASN A 320 4.67 5.75 2.72
C ASN A 320 6.07 6.31 3.02
N GLU A 321 6.08 7.45 3.71
CA GLU A 321 7.29 8.17 4.15
C GLU A 321 8.29 7.27 4.89
N THR A 322 7.82 6.47 5.85
CA THR A 322 8.70 5.65 6.66
C THR A 322 9.41 4.59 5.82
N GLU A 323 8.69 3.95 4.89
CA GLU A 323 9.26 2.98 3.95
C GLU A 323 10.28 3.62 3.01
N VAL A 324 10.04 4.85 2.54
CA VAL A 324 11.01 5.60 1.74
C VAL A 324 12.26 5.92 2.55
N LEU A 325 12.13 6.40 3.79
CA LEU A 325 13.29 6.69 4.63
C LEU A 325 14.10 5.43 4.98
N TRP A 326 13.45 4.28 5.15
CA TRP A 326 14.16 3.00 5.28
C TRP A 326 14.93 2.64 4.02
N LEU A 327 14.31 2.81 2.86
CA LEU A 327 14.95 2.54 1.58
C LEU A 327 16.21 3.38 1.40
N LEU A 328 16.12 4.69 1.71
CA LEU A 328 17.24 5.62 1.64
C LEU A 328 18.34 5.31 2.67
N ASP A 329 17.99 4.86 3.88
CA ASP A 329 18.98 4.51 4.92
C ASP A 329 19.85 3.31 4.53
N MET A 330 19.36 2.45 3.62
CA MET A 330 20.07 1.27 3.14
C MET A 330 21.02 1.55 1.95
N LEU A 331 21.02 2.75 1.39
CA LEU A 331 21.88 3.10 0.25
C LEU A 331 23.37 3.08 0.61
N ASP A 332 24.24 3.01 -0.41
CA ASP A 332 25.69 3.05 -0.23
C ASP A 332 26.19 4.48 0.09
N TRP A 333 26.02 4.90 1.35
CA TRP A 333 26.44 6.21 1.88
C TRP A 333 27.96 6.34 2.01
N LYS A 334 28.56 7.25 1.25
CA LYS A 334 30.00 7.53 1.18
C LYS A 334 30.39 8.78 1.96
#